data_AF-C4V369-F1
#
_entry.id   AF-C4V369-F1
#
_cell.length_a   1.000
_cell.length_b   1.000
_cell.length_c   1.000
_cell.angle_alpha   90.00
_cell.angle_beta   90.00
_cell.angle_gamma   90.00
#
_symmetry.space_group_name_H-M   'P 1'
#
loop_
_entity.id
_entity.type
_entity.pdbx_description
1 polymer ?
#
loop_
_entity_poly.entity_id
_entity_poly.type
_entity_poly.pdbx_seq_one_letter_code
_entity_poly.pdbx_strand_id
1 'polypeptide(L)'
;MRKFDSELRRALTKRLPNRLDYVVSYRIEGAVELREITTGHDRVVIIIDCETDAKTIVPILDALVRFIKKDNYFWLSYYSVFLWRDEIFSPLSPLRVSASRLGRHFEKIDAYGNASGSWENFKEIYKSHKNVGQAILITTARKVTQLREMRTIGANNLLLLYPKDDESENKGTIAGVPCIAY
;
A
#
# COMPACT_ATOMS: atom_id res chain seq x y z
N MET A 1 2.96 -9.26 16.95
CA MET A 1 1.88 -9.29 15.94
C MET A 1 0.68 -8.39 16.27
N ARG A 2 0.07 -8.46 17.47
CA ARG A 2 -1.10 -7.61 17.82
C ARG A 2 -0.87 -6.10 17.61
N LYS A 3 0.34 -5.60 17.86
CA LYS A 3 0.71 -4.19 17.66
C LYS A 3 0.67 -3.78 16.18
N PHE A 4 1.35 -4.53 15.30
CA PHE A 4 1.34 -4.29 13.85
C PHE A 4 -0.09 -4.30 13.28
N ASP A 5 -0.88 -5.35 13.57
CA ASP A 5 -2.26 -5.46 13.10
C ASP A 5 -3.13 -4.29 13.60
N SER A 6 -2.91 -3.85 14.85
CA SER A 6 -3.65 -2.72 15.43
C SER A 6 -3.26 -1.38 14.79
N GLU A 7 -1.98 -1.15 14.52
CA GLU A 7 -1.50 0.06 13.86
C GLU A 7 -1.96 0.12 12.40
N LEU A 8 -1.89 -1.02 11.70
CA LEU A 8 -2.36 -1.17 10.33
C LEU A 8 -3.86 -0.89 10.24
N ARG A 9 -4.65 -1.50 11.13
CA ARG A 9 -6.09 -1.23 11.23
C ARG A 9 -6.36 0.26 11.47
N ARG A 10 -5.69 0.87 12.44
CA ARG A 10 -5.90 2.30 12.76
C ARG A 10 -5.59 3.19 11.56
N ALA A 11 -4.49 2.95 10.86
CA ALA A 11 -4.05 3.77 9.74
C ALA A 11 -4.99 3.63 8.54
N LEU A 12 -5.37 2.40 8.19
CA LEU A 12 -6.30 2.15 7.09
C LEU A 12 -7.71 2.65 7.45
N THR A 13 -8.25 2.35 8.62
CA THR A 13 -9.63 2.73 8.95
C THR A 13 -9.85 4.24 9.05
N LYS A 14 -8.87 5.01 9.55
CA LYS A 14 -8.97 6.48 9.68
C LYS A 14 -9.17 7.20 8.33
N ARG A 15 -8.86 6.53 7.23
CA ARG A 15 -8.77 7.13 5.89
C ARG A 15 -9.78 6.57 4.91
N LEU A 16 -10.72 5.78 5.41
CA LEU A 16 -11.87 5.35 4.65
C LEU A 16 -12.91 6.47 4.71
N PRO A 17 -13.52 6.87 3.58
CA PRO A 17 -14.63 7.81 3.62
C PRO A 17 -15.75 7.24 4.52
N ASN A 18 -16.31 8.07 5.40
CA ASN A 18 -17.49 7.73 6.17
C ASN A 18 -18.69 7.64 5.20
N ARG A 19 -18.97 6.42 4.75
CA ARG A 19 -20.13 5.82 4.05
C ARG A 19 -21.37 6.64 3.59
N LEU A 20 -21.37 7.95 3.35
CA LEU A 20 -22.58 8.70 2.95
C LEU A 20 -22.43 9.77 1.84
N ASP A 21 -21.23 10.07 1.32
CA ASP A 21 -21.04 11.37 0.65
C ASP A 21 -20.84 11.44 -0.89
N TYR A 22 -20.94 10.39 -1.73
CA TYR A 22 -20.70 10.61 -3.18
C TYR A 22 -21.61 9.87 -4.20
N VAL A 23 -22.05 10.66 -5.20
CA VAL A 23 -22.95 10.40 -6.34
C VAL A 23 -22.16 10.15 -7.66
N VAL A 24 -22.83 9.53 -8.64
CA VAL A 24 -22.38 8.99 -9.97
C VAL A 24 -21.51 9.92 -10.84
N SER A 25 -20.48 9.37 -11.52
CA SER A 25 -19.66 10.08 -12.53
C SER A 25 -19.16 9.17 -13.67
N TYR A 26 -19.74 9.36 -14.86
CA TYR A 26 -19.55 8.52 -16.06
C TYR A 26 -18.25 8.72 -16.87
N ARG A 27 -17.08 8.95 -16.25
CA ARG A 27 -15.81 9.02 -17.01
C ARG A 27 -14.59 8.51 -16.24
N ILE A 28 -14.10 7.33 -16.67
CA ILE A 28 -12.71 6.81 -16.71
C ILE A 28 -12.65 5.33 -16.30
N GLU A 29 -12.03 4.51 -17.16
CA GLU A 29 -11.77 3.08 -16.92
C GLU A 29 -10.69 2.91 -15.84
N GLY A 30 -11.05 2.26 -14.71
CA GLY A 30 -10.15 1.95 -13.60
C GLY A 30 -10.29 2.80 -12.33
N ALA A 31 -11.26 3.73 -12.28
CA ALA A 31 -11.60 4.49 -11.06
C ALA A 31 -12.96 4.05 -10.48
N VAL A 32 -13.08 4.15 -9.16
CA VAL A 32 -14.23 3.70 -8.36
C VAL A 32 -15.49 4.51 -8.69
N GLU A 33 -16.44 3.94 -9.44
CA GLU A 33 -17.85 4.37 -9.36
C GLU A 33 -18.52 3.64 -8.18
N LEU A 34 -18.84 4.42 -7.14
CA LEU A 34 -19.59 3.97 -5.97
C LEU A 34 -21.05 3.74 -6.36
N ARG A 35 -21.56 2.52 -6.15
CA ARG A 35 -23.01 2.28 -6.05
C ARG A 35 -23.41 2.21 -4.58
N GLU A 36 -24.39 3.02 -4.22
CA GLU A 36 -25.14 2.86 -2.97
C GLU A 36 -25.65 1.42 -2.86
N ILE A 37 -25.55 0.85 -1.65
CA ILE A 37 -26.01 -0.48 -1.19
C ILE A 37 -24.92 -1.54 -0.93
N THR A 38 -23.68 -1.41 -1.43
CA THR A 38 -22.55 -2.24 -0.96
C THR A 38 -21.35 -1.38 -0.59
N THR A 39 -21.02 -1.38 0.71
CA THR A 39 -19.79 -0.81 1.27
C THR A 39 -18.59 -1.17 0.42
N GLY A 40 -17.90 -0.17 -0.17
CA GLY A 40 -16.53 -0.17 -0.74
C GLY A 40 -16.07 -1.45 -1.47
N HIS A 41 -15.56 -1.42 -2.68
CA HIS A 41 -14.15 -1.10 -2.96
C HIS A 41 -13.87 -1.68 -4.35
N ASP A 42 -13.43 -0.90 -5.35
CA ASP A 42 -13.06 -1.56 -6.60
C ASP A 42 -11.64 -2.17 -6.52
N ARG A 43 -10.67 -1.52 -5.84
CA ARG A 43 -9.28 -2.00 -5.79
C ARG A 43 -8.40 -1.30 -4.72
N VAL A 44 -7.66 -2.07 -3.92
CA VAL A 44 -6.53 -1.61 -3.08
C VAL A 44 -5.23 -1.80 -3.86
N VAL A 45 -4.32 -0.83 -3.79
CA VAL A 45 -3.02 -0.89 -4.47
C VAL A 45 -1.94 -1.23 -3.46
N ILE A 46 -1.18 -2.29 -3.74
CA ILE A 46 0.02 -2.66 -3.00
C ILE A 46 1.21 -2.42 -3.93
N ILE A 47 2.14 -1.59 -3.50
CA ILE A 47 3.36 -1.27 -4.21
C ILE A 47 4.51 -1.89 -3.42
N ILE A 48 5.31 -2.72 -4.06
CA ILE A 48 6.46 -3.38 -3.47
C ILE A 48 7.71 -2.77 -4.07
N ASP A 49 8.51 -2.14 -3.23
CA ASP A 49 9.82 -1.64 -3.60
C ASP A 49 10.81 -2.81 -3.75
N CYS A 50 11.28 -3.02 -4.97
CA CYS A 50 12.19 -4.12 -5.30
C CYS A 50 13.61 -3.95 -4.74
N GLU A 51 13.94 -2.81 -4.09
CA GLU A 51 15.18 -2.67 -3.32
C GLU A 51 15.24 -3.66 -2.15
N THR A 52 14.08 -4.00 -1.58
CA THR A 52 14.00 -4.88 -0.40
C THR A 52 14.23 -6.33 -0.83
N ASP A 53 15.11 -7.03 -0.13
CA ASP A 53 15.34 -8.44 -0.40
C ASP A 53 14.15 -9.32 0.05
N ALA A 54 14.07 -10.51 -0.54
CA ALA A 54 12.96 -11.44 -0.30
C ALA A 54 12.82 -11.84 1.18
N LYS A 55 13.93 -12.07 1.89
CA LYS A 55 13.90 -12.54 3.28
C LYS A 55 13.32 -11.47 4.21
N THR A 56 13.62 -10.22 3.91
CA THR A 56 13.16 -9.07 4.69
C THR A 56 11.68 -8.75 4.42
N ILE A 57 11.23 -8.88 3.18
CA ILE A 57 9.85 -8.48 2.81
C ILE A 57 8.80 -9.57 3.03
N VAL A 58 9.16 -10.86 2.89
CA VAL A 58 8.23 -11.99 3.06
C VAL A 58 7.46 -11.94 4.38
N PRO A 59 8.10 -11.68 5.54
CA PRO A 59 7.37 -11.56 6.81
C PRO A 59 6.31 -10.45 6.81
N ILE A 60 6.57 -9.32 6.14
CA ILE A 60 5.62 -8.20 6.00
C ILE A 60 4.44 -8.62 5.13
N LEU A 61 4.70 -9.27 4.00
CA LEU A 61 3.68 -9.75 3.07
C LEU A 61 2.76 -10.77 3.75
N ASP A 62 3.33 -11.75 4.46
CA ASP A 62 2.58 -12.75 5.22
C ASP A 62 1.68 -12.09 6.26
N ALA A 63 2.21 -11.08 6.95
CA ALA A 63 1.44 -10.36 7.94
C ALA A 63 0.29 -9.55 7.36
N LEU A 64 0.54 -8.88 6.23
CA LEU A 64 -0.47 -8.16 5.48
C LEU A 64 -1.58 -9.10 4.99
N VAL A 65 -1.22 -10.25 4.42
CA VAL A 65 -2.21 -11.26 3.97
C VAL A 65 -3.05 -11.75 5.13
N ARG A 66 -2.43 -12.07 6.27
CA ARG A 66 -3.16 -12.52 7.46
C ARG A 66 -4.11 -11.43 7.97
N PHE A 67 -3.66 -10.18 8.03
CA PHE A 67 -4.49 -9.05 8.43
C PHE A 67 -5.70 -8.88 7.50
N ILE A 68 -5.46 -8.82 6.19
CA ILE A 68 -6.49 -8.65 5.16
C ILE A 68 -7.56 -9.75 5.25
N LYS A 69 -7.14 -11.00 5.47
CA LYS A 69 -8.07 -12.14 5.55
C LYS A 69 -8.89 -12.18 6.85
N LYS A 70 -8.42 -11.53 7.92
CA LYS A 70 -9.08 -11.55 9.23
C LYS A 70 -10.17 -10.49 9.35
N ASP A 71 -10.05 -9.41 8.61
CA ASP A 71 -10.98 -8.28 8.68
C ASP A 71 -11.93 -8.29 7.49
N ASN A 72 -13.23 -8.49 7.76
CA ASN A 72 -14.27 -8.59 6.72
C ASN A 72 -14.25 -7.40 5.75
N TYR A 73 -13.85 -6.22 6.23
CA TYR A 73 -13.75 -5.02 5.41
C TYR A 73 -12.70 -5.18 4.29
N PHE A 74 -11.49 -5.62 4.65
CA PHE A 74 -10.39 -5.81 3.72
C PHE A 74 -10.52 -7.12 2.94
N TRP A 75 -11.12 -8.16 3.53
CA TRP A 75 -11.29 -9.45 2.90
C TRP A 75 -12.15 -9.40 1.63
N LEU A 76 -13.18 -8.53 1.60
CA LEU A 76 -14.07 -8.36 0.45
C LEU A 76 -13.49 -7.50 -0.67
N SER A 77 -12.34 -6.86 -0.46
CA SER A 77 -11.68 -6.00 -1.44
C SER A 77 -10.92 -6.81 -2.50
N TYR A 78 -10.76 -6.22 -3.68
CA TYR A 78 -9.78 -6.66 -4.66
C TYR A 78 -8.48 -5.89 -4.52
N TYR A 79 -7.39 -6.52 -4.95
CA TYR A 79 -6.03 -6.04 -4.78
C TYR A 79 -5.31 -6.01 -6.11
N SER A 80 -4.39 -5.07 -6.20
CA SER A 80 -3.41 -4.95 -7.25
C SER A 80 -2.03 -4.87 -6.67
N VAL A 81 -1.10 -5.61 -7.26
CA VAL A 81 0.28 -5.60 -6.82
C VAL A 81 1.13 -5.01 -7.94
N PHE A 82 1.91 -4.00 -7.60
CA PHE A 82 2.89 -3.40 -8.47
C PHE A 82 4.26 -3.57 -7.86
N LEU A 83 5.23 -3.93 -8.69
CA LEU A 83 6.63 -3.88 -8.36
C LEU A 83 7.17 -2.52 -8.79
N TRP A 84 7.77 -1.81 -7.85
CA TRP A 84 8.48 -0.57 -8.13
C TRP A 84 9.95 -0.89 -8.39
N ARG A 85 10.37 -0.67 -9.64
CA ARG A 85 11.72 -0.91 -10.15
C ARG A 85 12.14 0.33 -10.92
N ASP A 86 13.30 0.89 -10.58
CA ASP A 86 13.82 2.11 -11.20
C ASP A 86 12.73 3.18 -11.32
N GLU A 87 12.35 3.52 -12.54
CA GLU A 87 11.43 4.62 -12.83
C GLU A 87 9.97 4.20 -13.05
N ILE A 88 9.64 2.91 -12.88
CA ILE A 88 8.34 2.36 -13.30
C ILE A 88 7.64 1.50 -12.23
N PHE A 89 6.30 1.53 -12.27
CA PHE A 89 5.46 0.54 -11.60
C PHE A 89 5.07 -0.58 -12.56
N SER A 90 5.67 -1.76 -12.36
CA SER A 90 5.37 -2.97 -13.12
C SER A 90 4.22 -3.75 -12.47
N PRO A 91 3.06 -3.91 -13.11
CA PRO A 91 1.96 -4.68 -12.53
C PRO A 91 2.27 -6.18 -12.51
N LEU A 92 1.90 -6.85 -11.41
CA LEU A 92 1.85 -8.31 -11.36
C LEU A 92 0.60 -8.84 -12.07
N SER A 93 0.74 -9.95 -12.80
CA SER A 93 -0.38 -10.60 -13.50
C SER A 93 -0.98 -11.76 -12.69
N PRO A 94 -2.32 -11.88 -12.58
CA PRO A 94 -3.33 -10.97 -13.13
C PRO A 94 -3.42 -9.68 -12.31
N LEU A 95 -3.76 -8.58 -12.98
CA LEU A 95 -3.78 -7.24 -12.42
C LEU A 95 -4.70 -7.08 -11.19
N ARG A 96 -5.76 -7.89 -11.12
CA ARG A 96 -6.77 -7.86 -10.06
C ARG A 96 -6.88 -9.23 -9.40
N VAL A 97 -6.64 -9.29 -8.10
CA VAL A 97 -6.75 -10.52 -7.29
C VAL A 97 -7.59 -10.30 -6.04
N SER A 98 -8.32 -11.33 -5.62
CA SER A 98 -9.04 -11.30 -4.33
C SER A 98 -8.08 -11.46 -3.16
N ALA A 99 -8.51 -11.06 -1.95
CA ALA A 99 -7.79 -11.32 -0.70
C ALA A 99 -7.37 -12.79 -0.53
N SER A 100 -8.24 -13.73 -0.94
CA SER A 100 -7.97 -15.18 -0.84
C SER A 100 -6.80 -15.63 -1.71
N ARG A 101 -6.57 -14.97 -2.85
CA ARG A 101 -5.53 -15.30 -3.83
C ARG A 101 -4.25 -14.49 -3.65
N LEU A 102 -4.25 -13.46 -2.79
CA LEU A 102 -3.15 -12.52 -2.64
C LEU A 102 -1.83 -13.19 -2.21
N GLY A 103 -1.86 -14.16 -1.28
CA GLY A 103 -0.65 -14.91 -0.89
C GLY A 103 0.03 -15.62 -2.07
N ARG A 104 -0.74 -16.39 -2.85
CA ARG A 104 -0.25 -17.04 -4.09
C ARG A 104 0.18 -16.04 -5.16
N HIS A 105 -0.34 -14.82 -5.10
CA HIS A 105 0.05 -13.77 -6.03
C HIS A 105 1.45 -13.24 -5.71
N PHE A 106 1.80 -13.13 -4.42
CA PHE A 106 3.15 -12.76 -3.98
C PHE A 106 4.20 -13.84 -4.27
N GLU A 107 3.82 -15.12 -4.31
CA GLU A 107 4.71 -16.22 -4.73
C GLU A 107 5.23 -16.05 -6.16
N LYS A 108 4.59 -15.22 -7.00
CA LYS A 108 5.03 -14.94 -8.37
C LYS A 108 6.15 -13.90 -8.47
N ILE A 109 6.53 -13.27 -7.37
CA ILE A 109 7.58 -12.25 -7.38
C ILE A 109 8.92 -12.98 -7.44
N ASP A 110 9.55 -12.91 -8.61
CA ASP A 110 10.81 -13.60 -8.93
C ASP A 110 12.05 -12.73 -8.69
N ALA A 111 11.94 -11.42 -8.83
CA ALA A 111 13.07 -10.50 -8.71
C ALA A 111 12.90 -9.55 -7.52
N TYR A 112 13.49 -9.99 -6.40
CA TYR A 112 13.82 -9.17 -5.24
C TYR A 112 15.30 -8.76 -5.32
N GLY A 113 15.64 -7.55 -4.90
CA GLY A 113 17.02 -7.04 -4.95
C GLY A 113 17.41 -6.38 -6.27
N ASN A 114 16.47 -5.70 -6.93
CA ASN A 114 16.73 -4.92 -8.15
C ASN A 114 17.07 -3.46 -7.82
N ALA A 115 17.47 -2.73 -8.87
CA ALA A 115 17.67 -1.30 -8.79
C ALA A 115 16.40 -0.55 -8.38
N SER A 116 16.62 0.44 -7.52
CA SER A 116 15.63 1.07 -6.67
C SER A 116 15.17 2.39 -7.27
N GLY A 117 13.87 2.66 -7.26
CA GLY A 117 13.35 3.97 -7.64
C GLY A 117 13.63 5.04 -6.60
N SER A 118 13.88 6.28 -7.04
CA SER A 118 14.05 7.44 -6.16
C SER A 118 12.70 8.00 -5.70
N TRP A 119 12.68 8.71 -4.58
CA TRP A 119 11.45 9.38 -4.14
C TRP A 119 10.99 10.48 -5.12
N GLU A 120 11.92 11.11 -5.85
CA GLU A 120 11.63 12.00 -6.97
C GLU A 120 10.81 11.28 -8.03
N ASN A 121 11.29 10.12 -8.49
CA ASN A 121 10.55 9.30 -9.43
C ASN A 121 9.20 8.88 -8.87
N PHE A 122 9.15 8.42 -7.62
CA PHE A 122 7.90 8.05 -6.95
C PHE A 122 6.88 9.20 -7.00
N LYS A 123 7.28 10.44 -6.72
CA LYS A 123 6.38 11.60 -6.78
C LYS A 123 5.82 11.86 -8.17
N GLU A 124 6.62 11.63 -9.20
CA GLU A 124 6.22 11.84 -10.59
C GLU A 124 5.20 10.80 -11.04
N ILE A 125 5.43 9.53 -10.68
CA ILE A 125 4.59 8.41 -11.14
C ILE A 125 3.41 8.13 -10.20
N TYR A 126 3.55 8.35 -8.90
CA TYR A 126 2.48 8.20 -7.91
C TYR A 126 1.69 9.49 -7.77
N LYS A 127 0.56 9.55 -8.46
CA LYS A 127 -0.38 10.68 -8.35
C LYS A 127 -1.56 10.26 -7.48
N SER A 128 -1.56 10.72 -6.23
CA SER A 128 -2.71 10.54 -5.34
C SER A 128 -3.92 11.29 -5.92
N HIS A 129 -4.95 10.57 -6.33
CA HIS A 129 -6.19 11.20 -6.75
C HIS A 129 -7.05 11.54 -5.50
N LYS A 130 -7.83 12.62 -5.54
CA LYS A 130 -8.59 13.09 -4.36
C LYS A 130 -9.67 12.10 -3.88
N ASN A 131 -10.08 11.19 -4.77
CA ASN A 131 -11.19 10.25 -4.57
C ASN A 131 -10.78 8.76 -4.70
N VAL A 132 -9.48 8.41 -4.69
CA VAL A 132 -9.03 7.01 -4.87
C VAL A 132 -8.85 6.27 -3.55
N GLY A 133 -8.95 4.95 -3.65
CA GLY A 133 -8.69 4.00 -2.56
C GLY A 133 -7.27 4.05 -1.99
N GLN A 134 -7.01 3.12 -1.07
CA GLN A 134 -5.78 3.11 -0.27
C GLN A 134 -4.63 2.48 -1.04
N ALA A 135 -3.45 3.09 -0.92
CA ALA A 135 -2.19 2.56 -1.39
C ALA A 135 -1.31 2.16 -0.21
N ILE A 136 -0.73 0.98 -0.29
CA ILE A 136 0.23 0.46 0.68
C ILE A 136 1.56 0.32 -0.06
N LEU A 137 2.54 1.15 0.29
CA LEU A 137 3.91 1.00 -0.20
C LEU A 137 4.72 0.23 0.83
N ILE A 138 5.33 -0.86 0.41
CA ILE A 138 6.28 -1.65 1.19
C ILE A 138 7.68 -1.30 0.70
N THR A 139 8.50 -0.71 1.57
CA THR A 139 9.83 -0.16 1.24
C THR A 139 10.81 -0.33 2.39
N THR A 140 12.01 0.23 2.28
CA THR A 140 13.08 0.13 3.27
C THR A 140 12.98 1.23 4.34
N ALA A 141 13.46 0.96 5.56
CA ALA A 141 13.52 1.97 6.62
C ALA A 141 14.36 3.18 6.21
N ARG A 142 15.45 2.96 5.46
CA ARG A 142 16.28 4.02 4.85
C ARG A 142 15.45 5.00 4.03
N LYS A 143 14.59 4.50 3.14
CA LYS A 143 13.70 5.35 2.32
C LYS A 143 12.65 6.05 3.16
N VAL A 144 12.11 5.41 4.19
CA VAL A 144 11.20 6.07 5.14
C VAL A 144 11.90 7.23 5.87
N THR A 145 13.17 7.08 6.21
CA THR A 145 13.99 8.16 6.79
C THR A 145 14.24 9.28 5.79
N GLN A 146 14.56 8.98 4.52
CA GLN A 146 14.70 9.98 3.46
C GLN A 146 13.41 10.78 3.25
N LEU A 147 12.24 10.12 3.33
CA LEU A 147 10.94 10.79 3.22
C LEU A 147 10.76 11.89 4.29
N ARG A 148 11.34 11.69 5.48
CA ARG A 148 11.29 12.69 6.55
C ARG A 148 12.03 13.97 6.20
N GLU A 149 13.13 13.83 5.47
CA GLU A 149 13.93 14.95 4.98
C GLU A 149 13.18 15.66 3.84
N MET A 150 12.47 14.88 3.02
CA MET A 150 11.63 15.35 1.94
C MET A 150 10.24 15.82 2.42
N ARG A 151 10.12 17.10 2.79
CA ARG A 151 8.86 17.72 3.25
C ARG A 151 7.74 17.85 2.18
N THR A 152 7.77 17.08 1.10
CA THR A 152 6.97 17.33 -0.11
C THR A 152 5.95 16.24 -0.45
N ILE A 153 6.01 15.04 0.13
CA ILE A 153 5.02 13.99 -0.14
C ILE A 153 3.95 13.99 0.95
N GLY A 154 2.87 14.73 0.72
CA GLY A 154 1.65 14.66 1.52
C GLY A 154 0.58 13.86 0.78
N ALA A 155 0.62 12.53 0.85
CA ALA A 155 -0.37 11.66 0.21
C ALA A 155 -1.33 11.07 1.25
N ASN A 156 -2.54 11.62 1.33
CA ASN A 156 -3.54 11.22 2.34
C ASN A 156 -4.00 9.76 2.20
N ASN A 157 -3.86 9.17 1.02
CA ASN A 157 -4.25 7.78 0.73
C ASN A 157 -3.07 6.78 0.76
N LEU A 158 -1.85 7.23 1.08
CA LEU A 158 -0.64 6.39 1.13
C LEU A 158 -0.32 5.95 2.55
N LEU A 159 0.02 4.68 2.71
CA LEU A 159 0.56 4.06 3.92
C LEU A 159 1.93 3.45 3.59
N LEU A 160 2.91 3.60 4.49
CA LEU A 160 4.21 2.93 4.38
C LEU A 160 4.32 1.78 5.36
N LEU A 161 4.74 0.62 4.85
CA LEU A 161 5.20 -0.53 5.62
C LEU A 161 6.69 -0.74 5.36
N TYR A 162 7.46 -1.04 6.39
CA TYR A 162 8.91 -1.24 6.27
C TYR A 162 9.39 -2.22 7.35
N PRO A 163 10.48 -2.98 7.10
CA PRO A 163 11.09 -3.82 8.13
C PRO A 163 11.61 -2.95 9.27
N LYS A 164 11.49 -3.41 10.51
CA LYS A 164 12.06 -2.71 11.65
C LYS A 164 13.58 -2.86 11.69
N ASP A 165 14.29 -1.73 11.72
CA ASP A 165 15.71 -1.67 12.02
C ASP A 165 15.89 -1.32 13.50
N ASP A 166 16.88 -1.91 14.19
CA ASP A 166 17.14 -1.63 15.62
C ASP A 166 17.52 -0.17 15.91
N GLU A 167 18.03 0.56 14.90
CA GLU A 167 18.52 1.94 15.07
C GLU A 167 17.52 3.04 14.65
N SER A 168 16.34 2.69 14.12
CA SER A 168 15.38 3.70 13.66
C SER A 168 13.92 3.30 13.83
N GLU A 169 13.41 3.37 15.07
CA GLU A 169 11.96 3.55 15.25
C GLU A 169 11.55 4.92 14.70
N ASN A 170 11.19 4.93 13.42
CA ASN A 170 10.64 6.11 12.77
C ASN A 170 9.29 6.46 13.40
N LYS A 171 9.00 7.77 13.54
CA LYS A 171 7.73 8.26 14.09
C LYS A 171 6.56 7.61 13.33
N GLY A 172 5.48 7.28 14.04
CA GLY A 172 4.30 6.62 13.44
C GLY A 172 3.61 7.42 12.32
N THR A 173 4.02 8.66 12.05
CA THR A 173 3.63 9.44 10.87
C THR A 173 4.76 10.40 10.47
N ILE A 174 5.08 10.45 9.18
CA ILE A 174 6.10 11.32 8.55
C ILE A 174 5.44 12.07 7.39
N ALA A 175 5.55 13.40 7.35
CA ALA A 175 4.91 14.24 6.32
C ALA A 175 3.39 13.97 6.12
N GLY A 176 2.69 13.56 7.17
CA GLY A 176 1.26 13.16 7.10
C GLY A 176 1.02 11.74 6.56
N VAL A 177 2.07 11.00 6.19
CA VAL A 177 2.03 9.60 5.76
C VAL A 177 2.33 8.69 6.96
N PRO A 178 1.45 7.73 7.34
CA PRO A 178 1.67 6.83 8.44
C PRO A 178 2.74 5.83 8.01
N CYS A 179 3.65 5.55 8.93
CA CYS A 179 4.77 4.66 8.70
C CYS A 179 4.71 3.59 9.79
N ILE A 180 4.55 2.32 9.39
CA ILE A 180 4.39 1.19 10.30
C ILE A 180 5.56 0.24 10.09
N ALA A 181 6.36 0.05 11.13
CA ALA A 181 7.42 -0.94 11.15
C ALA A 181 6.84 -2.34 11.41
N TYR A 182 7.39 -3.34 10.72
CA TYR A 182 7.12 -4.76 10.95
C TYR A 182 8.32 -5.43 11.63
#